data_AF-A0A368G8T6-F1
#
_entry.id   AF-A0A368G8T6-F1
#
_cell.length_a   1.000
_cell.length_b   1.000
_cell.length_c   1.000
_cell.angle_alpha   90.00
_cell.angle_beta   90.00
_cell.angle_gamma   90.00
#
_symmetry.space_group_name_H-M   'P 1'
#
loop_
_entity.id
_entity.type
_entity.pdbx_description
1 polymer ?
#
loop_
_entity_poly.entity_id
_entity_poly.type
_entity_poly.pdbx_seq_one_letter_code
_entity_poly.pdbx_strand_id
1 'polypeptide(L)'
;MTHTLLRQKYWPSYNSPYFPKIFEWSQSDMMVKKYGDWYSYDKTPRALIFRRDHENVVDMDSMIRLMRSNNYTKDPLSRCECDPPYSGENAISCRSDLNPPNGTYPFSALGHRDHGATDMKVTNSHLIESLTFTAIAGPTHDPTPVFDWNTAPFRKLVPHNGQPRRWTFEPITHQWESSLFNKKRETGKETENSDLVQ
;
A
#
# COMPACT_ATOMS: atom_id res chain seq x y z
N MET A 1 -11.62 -11.21 -16.39
CA MET A 1 -11.31 -9.87 -16.94
C MET A 1 -10.06 -9.85 -17.84
N THR A 2 -9.65 -10.98 -18.43
CA THR A 2 -8.42 -11.09 -19.25
C THR A 2 -8.39 -10.16 -20.45
N HIS A 3 -9.49 -10.07 -21.20
CA HIS A 3 -9.59 -9.16 -22.35
C HIS A 3 -9.37 -7.69 -21.96
N THR A 4 -9.91 -7.26 -20.82
CA THR A 4 -9.70 -5.89 -20.34
C THR A 4 -8.24 -5.64 -19.98
N LEU A 5 -7.61 -6.58 -19.28
CA LEU A 5 -6.19 -6.49 -18.94
C LEU A 5 -5.31 -6.39 -20.19
N LEU A 6 -5.54 -7.23 -21.21
CA LEU A 6 -4.76 -7.18 -22.45
C LEU A 6 -4.93 -5.86 -23.21
N ARG A 7 -6.16 -5.32 -23.23
CA ARG A 7 -6.45 -4.05 -23.92
C ARG A 7 -5.90 -2.83 -23.18
N GLN A 8 -6.07 -2.79 -21.86
CA GLN A 8 -5.67 -1.65 -21.03
C GLN A 8 -4.19 -1.72 -20.61
N LYS A 9 -3.58 -2.90 -20.64
CA LYS A 9 -2.22 -3.20 -20.14
C LYS A 9 -2.04 -3.09 -18.62
N TYR A 10 -3.10 -2.80 -17.88
CA TYR A 10 -3.12 -2.82 -16.42
C TYR A 10 -4.56 -3.06 -15.91
N TRP A 11 -4.69 -3.38 -14.62
CA TRP A 11 -5.97 -3.48 -13.94
C TRP A 11 -5.84 -2.86 -12.54
N PRO A 12 -6.32 -1.62 -12.33
CA PRO A 12 -6.21 -0.94 -11.05
C PRO A 12 -7.35 -1.31 -10.11
N SER A 13 -7.13 -1.12 -8.80
CA SER A 13 -8.15 -1.24 -7.77
C SER A 13 -7.94 -0.16 -6.71
N TYR A 14 -9.02 0.52 -6.30
CA TYR A 14 -8.95 1.74 -5.48
C TYR A 14 -10.24 1.99 -4.70
N ASN A 15 -10.83 0.94 -4.11
CA ASN A 15 -12.05 1.00 -3.29
C ASN A 15 -13.34 1.43 -4.00
N SER A 16 -13.36 1.46 -5.34
CA SER A 16 -14.60 1.64 -6.10
C SER A 16 -14.98 0.33 -6.82
N PRO A 17 -16.24 -0.14 -6.73
CA PRO A 17 -16.67 -1.35 -7.44
C PRO A 17 -16.58 -1.20 -8.96
N TYR A 18 -15.96 -2.16 -9.65
CA TYR A 18 -15.88 -2.18 -11.12
C TYR A 18 -17.22 -2.52 -11.78
N PHE A 19 -17.94 -3.52 -11.23
CA PHE A 19 -19.15 -4.03 -11.86
C PHE A 19 -20.33 -3.06 -11.63
N PRO A 20 -21.00 -2.56 -12.68
CA PRO A 20 -22.06 -1.55 -12.55
C PRO A 20 -23.16 -1.94 -11.57
N LYS A 21 -23.59 -3.21 -11.59
CA LYS A 21 -24.62 -3.72 -10.69
C LYS A 21 -24.21 -3.67 -9.21
N ILE A 22 -22.93 -3.96 -8.92
CA ILE A 22 -22.41 -3.89 -7.55
C ILE A 22 -22.23 -2.43 -7.13
N PHE A 23 -21.82 -1.56 -8.05
CA PHE A 23 -21.70 -0.12 -7.83
C PHE A 23 -23.05 0.51 -7.45
N GLU A 24 -24.13 0.12 -8.14
CA GLU A 24 -25.51 0.50 -7.81
C GLU A 24 -25.98 -0.10 -6.48
N TRP A 25 -25.80 -1.42 -6.27
CA TRP A 25 -26.23 -2.08 -5.05
C TRP A 25 -25.51 -1.59 -3.79
N SER A 26 -24.27 -1.14 -3.91
CA SER A 26 -23.54 -0.50 -2.81
C SER A 26 -23.84 0.99 -2.64
N GLN A 27 -24.79 1.53 -3.42
CA GLN A 27 -25.22 2.95 -3.41
C GLN A 27 -24.08 3.92 -3.74
N SER A 28 -23.09 3.49 -4.52
CA SER A 28 -21.98 4.36 -4.94
C SER A 28 -22.48 5.46 -5.88
N ASP A 29 -23.52 5.20 -6.67
CA ASP A 29 -24.19 6.18 -7.52
C ASP A 29 -24.85 7.32 -6.72
N MET A 30 -25.40 7.01 -5.53
CA MET A 30 -25.93 8.02 -4.61
C MET A 30 -24.81 8.90 -4.06
N MET A 31 -23.65 8.31 -3.76
CA MET A 31 -22.48 9.06 -3.30
C MET A 31 -21.89 9.94 -4.41
N VAL A 32 -21.93 9.50 -5.67
CA VAL A 32 -21.57 10.35 -6.82
C VAL A 32 -22.51 11.54 -6.93
N LYS A 33 -23.83 11.37 -6.77
CA LYS A 33 -24.78 12.48 -6.78
C LYS A 33 -24.52 13.47 -5.64
N LYS A 34 -24.06 12.99 -4.48
CA LYS A 34 -23.85 13.80 -3.27
C LYS A 34 -22.50 14.51 -3.23
N TYR A 35 -21.42 13.84 -3.64
CA TYR A 35 -20.04 14.29 -3.45
C TYR A 35 -19.21 14.28 -4.75
N GLY A 36 -19.81 13.92 -5.87
CA GLY A 36 -19.18 13.97 -7.19
C GLY A 36 -18.18 12.85 -7.46
N ASP A 37 -17.20 13.16 -8.30
CA ASP A 37 -16.31 12.20 -8.95
C ASP A 37 -15.41 11.41 -7.99
N TRP A 38 -15.26 11.85 -6.73
CA TRP A 38 -14.52 11.10 -5.72
C TRP A 38 -15.12 9.70 -5.46
N TYR A 39 -16.41 9.52 -5.72
CA TYR A 39 -17.11 8.23 -5.60
C TYR A 39 -17.41 7.56 -6.95
N SER A 40 -17.01 8.18 -8.07
CA SER A 40 -17.15 7.55 -9.39
C SER A 40 -16.20 6.36 -9.52
N TYR A 41 -16.42 5.46 -10.49
CA TYR A 41 -15.43 4.40 -10.72
C TYR A 41 -14.17 4.91 -11.43
N ASP A 42 -14.30 5.83 -12.38
CA ASP A 42 -13.24 6.11 -13.35
C ASP A 42 -12.63 7.51 -13.21
N LYS A 43 -13.14 8.35 -12.30
CA LYS A 43 -12.66 9.71 -12.07
C LYS A 43 -12.29 10.02 -10.61
N THR A 44 -12.18 9.00 -9.76
CA THR A 44 -11.53 9.21 -8.45
C THR A 44 -10.09 9.68 -8.65
N PRO A 45 -9.50 10.41 -7.69
CA PRO A 45 -8.09 10.77 -7.72
C PRO A 45 -7.17 9.58 -8.05
N ARG A 46 -7.39 8.42 -7.41
CA ARG A 46 -6.59 7.21 -7.64
C ARG A 46 -6.81 6.62 -9.03
N ALA A 47 -8.06 6.60 -9.52
CA ALA A 47 -8.35 6.16 -10.88
C ALA A 47 -7.62 7.00 -11.92
N LEU A 48 -7.61 8.33 -11.72
CA LEU A 48 -6.93 9.27 -12.59
C LEU A 48 -5.40 9.16 -12.50
N ILE A 49 -4.85 9.01 -11.30
CA ILE A 49 -3.39 8.81 -11.10
C ILE A 49 -2.93 7.51 -11.78
N PHE A 50 -3.64 6.40 -11.56
CA PHE A 50 -3.30 5.15 -12.25
C PHE A 50 -3.41 5.29 -13.77
N ARG A 51 -4.49 5.92 -14.27
CA ARG A 51 -4.65 6.16 -15.70
C ARG A 51 -3.49 6.98 -16.29
N ARG A 52 -3.02 8.01 -15.58
CA ARG A 52 -1.90 8.85 -15.98
C ARG A 52 -0.56 8.12 -15.93
N ASP A 53 -0.29 7.37 -14.86
CA ASP A 53 1.08 6.96 -14.51
C ASP A 53 1.39 5.48 -14.77
N HIS A 54 0.40 4.62 -15.05
CA HIS A 54 0.64 3.19 -15.23
C HIS A 54 1.63 2.86 -16.36
N GLU A 55 1.69 3.66 -17.43
CA GLU A 55 2.61 3.44 -18.55
C GLU A 55 4.09 3.64 -18.15
N ASN A 56 4.35 4.35 -17.06
CA ASN A 56 5.70 4.55 -16.53
C ASN A 56 6.19 3.36 -15.68
N VAL A 57 5.34 2.35 -15.45
CA VAL A 57 5.71 1.13 -14.73
C VAL A 57 6.27 0.10 -15.69
N VAL A 58 7.60 -0.01 -15.70
CA VAL A 58 8.37 -0.86 -16.63
C VAL A 58 9.15 -1.98 -15.93
N ASP A 59 9.23 -1.93 -14.61
CA ASP A 59 9.98 -2.85 -13.75
C ASP A 59 9.43 -2.85 -12.31
N MET A 60 10.06 -3.63 -11.43
CA MET A 60 9.68 -3.69 -10.01
C MET A 60 9.85 -2.34 -9.30
N ASP A 61 10.94 -1.61 -9.57
CA ASP A 61 11.24 -0.35 -8.89
C ASP A 61 10.23 0.75 -9.26
N SER A 62 9.88 0.85 -10.54
CA SER A 62 8.84 1.78 -11.03
C SER A 62 7.45 1.41 -10.49
N MET A 63 7.14 0.11 -10.33
CA MET A 63 5.92 -0.33 -9.66
C MET A 63 5.91 0.11 -8.19
N ILE A 64 7.01 -0.10 -7.47
CA ILE A 64 7.18 0.34 -6.08
C ILE A 64 6.98 1.86 -5.98
N ARG A 65 7.63 2.63 -6.87
CA ARG A 65 7.48 4.10 -6.91
C ARG A 65 6.02 4.53 -7.10
N LEU A 66 5.29 3.91 -8.02
CA LEU A 66 3.86 4.23 -8.23
C LEU A 66 3.03 3.86 -7.01
N MET A 67 3.20 2.65 -6.47
CA MET A 67 2.42 2.17 -5.32
C MET A 67 2.72 2.93 -4.02
N ARG A 68 3.89 3.58 -3.93
CA ARG A 68 4.29 4.45 -2.82
C ARG A 68 4.02 5.93 -3.10
N SER A 69 3.49 6.29 -4.27
CA SER A 69 3.36 7.69 -4.66
C SER A 69 2.37 8.46 -3.78
N ASN A 70 2.85 9.59 -3.25
CA ASN A 70 2.04 10.62 -2.63
C ASN A 70 2.75 11.97 -2.69
N ASN A 71 2.30 12.86 -3.57
CA ASN A 71 2.79 14.22 -3.69
C ASN A 71 1.62 15.20 -3.58
N TYR A 72 0.72 14.95 -2.61
CA TYR A 72 -0.61 15.56 -2.54
C TYR A 72 -0.64 17.10 -2.53
N THR A 73 0.43 17.74 -2.05
CA THR A 73 0.52 19.21 -2.02
C THR A 73 0.83 19.82 -3.39
N LYS A 74 1.32 19.02 -4.35
CA LYS A 74 1.74 19.49 -5.68
C LYS A 74 0.98 18.81 -6.82
N ASP A 75 0.49 17.58 -6.64
CA ASP A 75 -0.24 16.86 -7.67
C ASP A 75 -1.65 17.48 -7.88
N PRO A 76 -1.99 17.97 -9.08
CA PRO A 76 -3.32 18.52 -9.34
C PRO A 76 -4.45 17.50 -9.14
N LEU A 77 -4.17 16.20 -9.28
CA LEU A 77 -5.16 15.14 -9.04
C LEU A 77 -5.45 14.91 -7.56
N SER A 78 -4.63 15.46 -6.66
CA SER A 78 -4.83 15.36 -5.22
C SER A 78 -5.72 16.47 -4.64
N ARG A 79 -6.15 17.42 -5.47
CA ARG A 79 -7.00 18.54 -5.05
C ARG A 79 -8.40 18.09 -4.62
N CYS A 80 -9.00 18.85 -3.72
CA CYS A 80 -10.41 18.75 -3.36
C CYS A 80 -11.02 20.14 -3.15
N GLU A 81 -12.36 20.22 -3.11
CA GLU A 81 -13.09 21.38 -2.61
C GLU A 81 -13.01 21.41 -1.08
N CYS A 82 -11.83 21.74 -0.59
CA CYS A 82 -11.42 21.66 0.80
C CYS A 82 -10.45 22.82 1.11
N ASP A 83 -10.17 23.06 2.39
CA ASP A 83 -9.16 24.02 2.83
C ASP A 83 -8.21 23.34 3.84
N PRO A 84 -6.92 23.12 3.53
CA PRO A 84 -6.23 23.49 2.27
C PRO A 84 -6.78 22.74 1.05
N PRO A 85 -6.53 23.21 -0.20
CA PRO A 85 -7.19 22.71 -1.42
C PRO A 85 -6.62 21.38 -1.93
N TYR A 86 -6.20 20.50 -1.02
CA TYR A 86 -5.66 19.18 -1.28
C TYR A 86 -5.89 18.27 -0.07
N SER A 87 -5.83 16.96 -0.29
CA SER A 87 -5.83 15.99 0.80
C SER A 87 -4.78 14.92 0.55
N GLY A 88 -4.03 14.57 1.60
CA GLY A 88 -3.13 13.42 1.64
C GLY A 88 -3.85 12.08 1.43
N GLU A 89 -5.18 12.06 1.46
CA GLU A 89 -6.01 10.92 1.07
C GLU A 89 -5.99 10.67 -0.45
N ASN A 90 -5.85 11.73 -1.25
CA ASN A 90 -5.99 11.68 -2.71
C ASN A 90 -4.67 11.30 -3.40
N ALA A 91 -4.12 10.16 -3.03
CA ALA A 91 -2.89 9.59 -3.59
C ALA A 91 -2.98 8.06 -3.64
N ILE A 92 -2.04 7.39 -4.31
CA ILE A 92 -2.00 5.92 -4.30
C ILE A 92 -1.66 5.41 -2.89
N SER A 93 -0.68 6.02 -2.24
CA SER A 93 -0.25 5.70 -0.87
C SER A 93 -0.68 6.82 0.08
N CYS A 94 -1.92 6.78 0.57
CA CYS A 94 -2.48 7.90 1.33
C CYS A 94 -1.75 8.19 2.66
N ARG A 95 -1.78 9.46 3.07
CA ARG A 95 -1.18 10.04 4.29
C ARG A 95 -2.17 10.98 4.97
N SER A 96 -3.28 10.44 5.47
CA SER A 96 -4.34 11.24 6.12
C SER A 96 -3.85 11.90 7.42
N ASP A 97 -2.77 11.39 8.01
CA ASP A 97 -2.09 11.97 9.17
C ASP A 97 -1.47 13.36 8.88
N LEU A 98 -1.17 13.66 7.62
CA LEU A 98 -0.57 14.92 7.19
C LEU A 98 -1.60 16.01 6.84
N ASN A 99 -2.88 15.65 6.81
CA ASN A 99 -3.96 16.62 6.64
C ASN A 99 -4.08 17.50 7.89
N PRO A 100 -4.20 18.83 7.79
CA PRO A 100 -4.40 19.68 8.97
C PRO A 100 -5.66 19.30 9.75
N PRO A 101 -5.59 19.12 11.09
CA PRO A 101 -6.76 18.83 11.92
C PRO A 101 -7.84 19.91 11.89
N ASN A 102 -7.44 21.16 11.67
CA ASN A 102 -8.32 22.32 11.56
C ASN A 102 -8.75 22.62 10.10
N GLY A 103 -8.44 21.74 9.15
CA GLY A 103 -8.86 21.89 7.77
C GLY A 103 -10.37 21.67 7.57
N THR A 104 -10.91 22.23 6.50
CA THR A 104 -12.31 22.02 6.09
C THR A 104 -12.36 20.97 4.99
N TYR A 105 -13.09 19.89 5.23
CA TYR A 105 -13.20 18.77 4.28
C TYR A 105 -14.68 18.45 4.01
N PRO A 106 -15.06 18.14 2.76
CA PRO A 106 -16.46 17.91 2.42
C PRO A 106 -17.02 16.60 3.02
N PHE A 107 -16.15 15.66 3.38
CA PHE A 107 -16.49 14.43 4.10
C PHE A 107 -15.27 13.87 4.84
N SER A 108 -15.51 13.03 5.84
CA SER A 108 -14.51 12.61 6.84
C SER A 108 -13.29 11.87 6.27
N ALA A 109 -13.44 11.15 5.16
CA ALA A 109 -12.33 10.41 4.55
C ALA A 109 -11.17 11.31 4.10
N LEU A 110 -11.47 12.53 3.65
CA LEU A 110 -10.47 13.51 3.19
C LEU A 110 -9.76 14.22 4.34
N GLY A 111 -10.24 14.10 5.58
CA GLY A 111 -9.74 14.87 6.71
C GLY A 111 -8.51 14.27 7.40
N HIS A 112 -8.15 14.87 8.53
CA HIS A 112 -7.09 14.39 9.42
C HIS A 112 -7.52 13.10 10.13
N ARG A 113 -6.76 12.03 9.95
CA ARG A 113 -7.05 10.71 10.54
C ARG A 113 -5.75 9.98 10.88
N ASP A 114 -5.79 9.14 11.91
CA ASP A 114 -4.80 8.10 12.13
C ASP A 114 -5.02 6.97 11.10
N HIS A 115 -4.75 7.29 9.83
CA HIS A 115 -5.06 6.47 8.68
C HIS A 115 -4.13 6.81 7.52
N GLY A 116 -3.78 5.78 6.76
CA GLY A 116 -2.92 5.91 5.59
C GLY A 116 -2.60 4.53 5.02
N ALA A 117 -1.86 4.51 3.92
CA ALA A 117 -1.26 3.28 3.45
C ALA A 117 -0.13 2.87 4.42
N THR A 118 -0.17 1.65 4.95
CA THR A 118 0.77 1.15 5.95
C THR A 118 1.80 0.18 5.40
N ASP A 119 1.70 -0.20 4.13
CA ASP A 119 2.64 -1.08 3.46
C ASP A 119 2.59 -0.92 1.94
N MET A 120 3.46 -1.66 1.26
CA MET A 120 3.35 -2.00 -0.16
C MET A 120 3.92 -3.41 -0.35
N LYS A 121 3.28 -4.23 -1.18
CA LYS A 121 3.79 -5.55 -1.59
C LYS A 121 3.70 -5.67 -3.10
N VAL A 122 4.74 -6.23 -3.72
CA VAL A 122 4.81 -6.44 -5.16
C VAL A 122 5.49 -7.78 -5.47
N THR A 123 5.02 -8.45 -6.51
CA THR A 123 5.62 -9.67 -7.05
C THR A 123 5.56 -9.62 -8.58
N ASN A 124 6.28 -10.52 -9.24
CA ASN A 124 6.26 -10.68 -10.69
C ASN A 124 6.28 -12.17 -11.05
N SER A 125 6.26 -12.47 -12.36
CA SER A 125 6.24 -13.84 -12.86
C SER A 125 7.42 -14.69 -12.42
N HIS A 126 8.57 -14.08 -12.08
CA HIS A 126 9.74 -14.80 -11.60
C HIS A 126 9.67 -15.04 -10.08
N LEU A 127 9.36 -14.02 -9.30
CA LEU A 127 9.29 -14.13 -7.84
C LEU A 127 8.18 -15.10 -7.38
N ILE A 128 7.07 -15.16 -8.12
CA ILE A 128 5.95 -16.03 -7.77
C ILE A 128 6.31 -17.52 -7.90
N GLU A 129 7.30 -17.89 -8.73
CA GLU A 129 7.79 -19.28 -8.86
C GLU A 129 8.35 -19.82 -7.54
N SER A 130 8.94 -18.93 -6.74
CA SER A 130 9.47 -19.25 -5.41
C SER A 130 8.57 -18.75 -4.28
N LEU A 131 7.32 -18.36 -4.58
CA LEU A 131 6.37 -17.76 -3.64
C LEU A 131 6.92 -16.52 -2.92
N THR A 132 7.79 -15.76 -3.57
CA THR A 132 8.44 -14.57 -2.98
C THR A 132 7.79 -13.27 -3.45
N PHE A 133 8.04 -12.21 -2.70
CA PHE A 133 7.55 -10.86 -2.99
C PHE A 133 8.48 -9.83 -2.35
N THR A 134 8.51 -8.62 -2.91
CA THR A 134 9.14 -7.46 -2.28
C THR A 134 8.10 -6.70 -1.47
N ALA A 135 8.44 -6.30 -0.25
CA ALA A 135 7.56 -5.53 0.62
C ALA A 135 8.28 -4.34 1.26
N ILE A 136 7.52 -3.27 1.50
CA ILE A 136 7.90 -2.12 2.30
C ILE A 136 6.88 -1.97 3.42
N ALA A 137 7.34 -1.84 4.66
CA ALA A 137 6.48 -1.58 5.81
C ALA A 137 6.44 -0.09 6.16
N GLY A 138 5.28 0.39 6.56
CA GLY A 138 5.05 1.75 7.05
C GLY A 138 4.52 2.73 5.99
N PRO A 139 4.12 3.93 6.44
CA PRO A 139 3.65 5.01 5.56
C PRO A 139 4.69 5.41 4.51
N THR A 140 4.20 5.89 3.37
CA THR A 140 5.09 6.47 2.36
C THR A 140 5.83 7.69 2.89
N HIS A 141 7.07 7.84 2.44
CA HIS A 141 7.92 9.01 2.63
C HIS A 141 8.64 9.27 1.30
N ASP A 142 9.06 10.52 1.09
CA ASP A 142 9.62 11.06 -0.15
C ASP A 142 8.60 11.17 -1.31
N PRO A 143 7.99 12.35 -1.52
CA PRO A 143 8.30 13.66 -0.94
C PRO A 143 7.62 13.94 0.41
N THR A 144 6.78 13.03 0.91
CA THR A 144 6.14 13.21 2.22
C THR A 144 7.15 12.99 3.36
N PRO A 145 6.99 13.67 4.52
CA PRO A 145 7.88 13.47 5.65
C PRO A 145 7.69 12.07 6.24
N VAL A 146 8.77 11.50 6.76
CA VAL A 146 8.75 10.24 7.50
C VAL A 146 7.73 10.31 8.65
N PHE A 147 6.89 9.27 8.77
CA PHE A 147 6.00 9.14 9.91
C PHE A 147 6.77 8.76 11.18
N ASP A 148 6.57 9.54 12.24
CA ASP A 148 7.23 9.38 13.53
C ASP A 148 6.22 9.53 14.67
N TRP A 149 6.00 8.47 15.43
CA TRP A 149 5.11 8.44 16.59
C TRP A 149 5.53 9.43 17.69
N ASN A 150 6.75 9.96 17.71
CA ASN A 150 7.13 11.01 18.66
C ASN A 150 6.50 12.37 18.31
N THR A 151 6.33 12.66 17.03
CA THR A 151 5.81 13.94 16.53
C THR A 151 4.37 13.86 16.06
N ALA A 152 3.85 12.66 15.81
CA ALA A 152 2.47 12.46 15.38
C ALA A 152 1.48 13.00 16.44
N PRO A 153 0.42 13.72 16.03
CA PRO A 153 -0.59 14.26 16.96
C PRO A 153 -1.36 13.15 17.70
N PHE A 154 -1.31 11.92 17.18
CA PHE A 154 -1.97 10.74 17.73
C PHE A 154 -1.21 10.06 18.88
N ARG A 155 0.05 10.43 19.14
CA ARG A 155 0.94 9.71 20.07
C ARG A 155 0.31 9.38 21.42
N LYS A 156 -0.39 10.35 22.02
CA LYS A 156 -1.01 10.20 23.35
C LYS A 156 -2.40 9.58 23.30
N LEU A 157 -2.99 9.48 22.11
CA LEU A 157 -4.36 9.03 21.88
C LEU A 157 -4.42 7.57 21.44
N VAL A 158 -3.41 7.10 20.71
CA VAL A 158 -3.40 5.79 20.07
C VAL A 158 -2.29 4.92 20.68
N PRO A 159 -2.63 3.79 21.34
CA PRO A 159 -1.63 2.81 21.77
C PRO A 159 -0.92 2.16 20.59
N HIS A 160 0.41 2.16 20.61
CA HIS A 160 1.26 1.63 19.53
C HIS A 160 2.42 0.80 20.10
N ASN A 161 2.14 0.00 21.13
CA ASN A 161 3.14 -0.85 21.80
C ASN A 161 3.75 -1.85 20.82
N GLY A 162 5.08 -1.98 20.84
CA GLY A 162 5.83 -2.86 19.94
C GLY A 162 6.04 -2.30 18.53
N GLN A 163 5.45 -1.16 18.17
CA GLN A 163 5.74 -0.51 16.90
C GLN A 163 7.06 0.28 16.95
N PRO A 164 7.80 0.34 15.83
CA PRO A 164 8.89 1.29 15.64
C PRO A 164 8.41 2.72 15.87
N ARG A 165 9.23 3.57 16.48
CA ARG A 165 8.89 5.00 16.64
C ARG A 165 8.87 5.72 15.28
N ARG A 166 9.84 5.42 14.42
CA ARG A 166 10.02 6.04 13.12
C ARG A 166 9.93 4.97 12.03
N TRP A 167 9.21 5.25 10.96
CA TRP A 167 8.91 4.30 9.89
C TRP A 167 9.70 4.63 8.61
N THR A 168 10.94 4.16 8.55
CA THR A 168 11.90 4.37 7.44
C THR A 168 12.38 3.03 6.88
N PHE A 169 11.49 2.07 6.71
CA PHE A 169 11.88 0.75 6.23
C PHE A 169 12.10 0.76 4.72
N GLU A 170 13.22 0.16 4.31
CA GLU A 170 13.56 -0.08 2.91
C GLU A 170 12.79 -1.30 2.35
N PRO A 171 12.67 -1.44 1.02
CA PRO A 171 12.12 -2.64 0.40
C PRO A 171 12.96 -3.86 0.72
N ILE A 172 12.27 -4.95 1.11
CA ILE A 172 12.88 -6.25 1.35
C ILE A 172 12.18 -7.27 0.45
N THR A 173 12.97 -8.01 -0.34
CA THR A 173 12.49 -9.20 -1.05
C THR A 173 12.53 -10.38 -0.09
N HIS A 174 11.36 -10.87 0.27
CA HIS A 174 11.20 -11.94 1.26
C HIS A 174 11.96 -13.20 0.81
N GLN A 175 12.77 -13.73 1.71
CA GLN A 175 13.42 -15.02 1.56
C GLN A 175 12.81 -15.95 2.60
N TRP A 176 12.19 -17.03 2.14
CA TRP A 176 11.66 -18.04 3.04
C TRP A 176 12.82 -18.72 3.76
N GLU A 177 12.82 -18.71 5.09
CA GLU A 177 13.74 -19.56 5.83
C GLU A 177 13.46 -21.03 5.47
N SER A 178 14.46 -21.72 4.95
CA SER A 178 14.36 -23.14 4.67
C SER A 178 14.45 -23.96 5.95
N SER A 179 13.54 -23.83 6.93
CA SER A 179 13.35 -24.91 7.91
C SER A 179 12.06 -24.86 8.72
N LEU A 180 11.18 -25.83 8.45
CA LEU A 180 10.75 -26.75 9.52
C LEU A 180 11.11 -28.22 9.21
N PHE A 181 11.50 -28.57 7.97
CA PHE A 181 11.76 -29.96 7.56
C PHE A 181 13.24 -30.36 7.42
N ASN A 182 14.17 -29.41 7.26
CA ASN A 182 15.59 -29.74 7.04
C ASN A 182 16.44 -29.90 8.31
N LYS A 183 15.87 -29.74 9.51
CA LYS A 183 16.60 -29.91 10.79
C LYS A 183 16.77 -31.36 11.26
N LYS A 184 16.41 -32.38 10.46
CA LYS A 184 16.42 -33.80 10.86
C LYS A 184 17.28 -34.75 10.02
N ARG A 185 18.34 -34.25 9.34
CA ARG A 185 19.27 -35.13 8.60
C ARG A 185 20.73 -35.14 9.08
N GLU A 186 21.04 -34.51 10.22
CA GLU A 186 22.43 -34.51 10.76
C GLU A 186 22.59 -35.21 12.12
N THR A 187 21.61 -35.99 12.59
CA THR A 187 21.78 -36.85 13.79
C THR A 187 21.80 -38.33 13.43
N GLY A 188 22.51 -38.68 12.36
CA GLY A 188 22.68 -40.05 11.87
C GLY A 188 24.14 -40.31 11.49
N LYS A 189 25.04 -40.27 12.46
CA LYS A 189 26.31 -41.00 12.41
C LYS A 189 26.42 -41.84 13.66
N GLU A 190 25.97 -43.08 13.52
CA GLU A 190 26.34 -44.19 14.39
C GLU A 190 27.87 -44.25 14.48
N THR A 191 28.39 -44.17 15.70
CA THR A 191 29.69 -44.76 16.02
C THR A 191 29.44 -46.18 16.48
N GLU A 192 29.36 -47.12 15.54
CA GLU A 192 29.83 -48.48 15.78
C GLU A 192 31.35 -48.45 15.62
N ASN A 193 32.08 -48.73 16.69
CA ASN A 193 33.39 -49.34 16.57
C ASN A 193 33.48 -50.42 17.64
N SER A 194 33.21 -51.65 17.21
CA SER A 194 33.66 -52.86 17.85
C SER A 194 35.17 -52.95 17.65
N ASP A 195 35.92 -53.04 18.75
CA ASP A 195 37.22 -53.72 18.72
C ASP A 195 37.32 -54.62 19.96
N LEU A 196 37.61 -55.87 19.66
CA LEU A 196 37.70 -57.04 20.53
C LEU A 196 39.15 -57.20 21.03
N VAL A 197 39.26 -57.62 22.30
CA VAL A 197 40.32 -58.49 22.86
C VAL A 197 41.72 -57.91 23.08
N GLN A 198 42.05 -57.61 24.34
CA GLN A 198 42.87 -58.48 25.21
C GLN A 198 42.58 -58.20 26.69
#